data_AF-A0A3A9A416-F1
#
_entry.id   AF-A0A3A9A416-F1
#
_cell.length_a   1.000
_cell.length_b   1.000
_cell.length_c   1.000
_cell.angle_alpha   90.00
_cell.angle_beta   90.00
_cell.angle_gamma   90.00
#
_symmetry.space_group_name_H-M   'P 1'
#
loop_
_entity.id
_entity.type
_entity.pdbx_description
1 polymer ?
#
loop_
_entity_poly.entity_id
_entity_poly.type
_entity_poly.pdbx_seq_one_letter_code
_entity_poly.pdbx_strand_id
1 'polypeptide(L)'
;MRKKLAVLAGVCVLGLCVGCGQQTDGAAQGHEISEADVSETENDGAEADGEGGLSGGDALPDEAGGLSDEAGAAETEADSADVQPAADDWNRAGLDSGEPSPSAKEEKGLEIPENGRRLTEEELAEYTEWIQDFSNYGFLLSDWENPAEIDLYQVFYSSAGVGRPGTDEEKQAHLARWNYAEIETDFGAIDKVAVDALLLEKVGFTYDGLVAKGSRGMKDWYYAETDSFCSESGDTNYCRFVCVDGVLNEDGTVVTLQFDGDDWVRTCEVKVSVESGHRRFLSNHIAEGWIRDTETFSETHTEERGDCLIEASVFENLNMDADASAVENTYVLGDWGKITKEALQGIWYYHPKDVGDSEEYDVVLQFDGDKAVVYYPAVEFYGDTYYEWDVVDRSSRGLCPELAIYWRGTKEGELAWYILGISEERDYFWCNGEVFYKQ
;
A
#
# COMPACT_ATOMS: atom_id res chain seq x y z
N MET A 1 16.26 31.71 -8.10
CA MET A 1 15.14 30.90 -7.59
C MET A 1 15.10 29.61 -8.39
N ARG A 2 15.48 28.50 -7.76
CA ARG A 2 15.32 27.13 -8.27
C ARG A 2 14.74 26.35 -7.09
N LYS A 3 13.59 25.71 -7.27
CA LYS A 3 13.12 24.70 -6.31
C LYS A 3 13.84 23.39 -6.61
N LYS A 4 14.19 22.64 -5.57
CA LYS A 4 14.27 21.17 -5.59
C LYS A 4 13.00 20.71 -4.86
N LEU A 5 12.21 19.80 -5.41
CA LEU A 5 12.43 18.34 -5.35
C LEU A 5 12.74 17.90 -3.91
N ALA A 6 11.68 17.54 -3.20
CA ALA A 6 11.68 16.39 -2.31
C ALA A 6 11.14 15.18 -3.09
N VAL A 7 11.54 13.98 -2.72
CA VAL A 7 11.05 12.72 -3.28
C VAL A 7 10.29 12.01 -2.17
N LEU A 8 9.05 11.56 -2.42
CA LEU A 8 8.37 10.64 -1.52
C LEU A 8 8.81 9.23 -1.90
N ALA A 9 9.77 8.68 -1.17
CA ALA A 9 10.10 7.26 -1.26
C ALA A 9 9.10 6.46 -0.40
N GLY A 10 8.15 5.77 -1.04
CA GLY A 10 7.22 4.88 -0.33
C GLY A 10 7.97 3.71 0.31
N VAL A 11 8.06 3.67 1.64
CA VAL A 11 8.79 2.62 2.37
C VAL A 11 7.94 1.33 2.46
N CYS A 12 7.85 0.61 1.34
CA CYS A 12 7.19 -0.69 1.25
C CYS A 12 7.99 -1.78 2.00
N VAL A 13 7.69 -1.99 3.29
CA VAL A 13 8.18 -3.15 4.06
C VAL A 13 7.33 -4.40 3.76
N LEU A 14 7.32 -4.83 2.49
CA LEU A 14 6.86 -6.15 2.07
C LEU A 14 7.95 -6.81 1.23
N GLY A 15 8.50 -7.92 1.74
CA GLY A 15 9.77 -8.47 1.27
C GLY A 15 9.70 -9.22 -0.07
N LEU A 16 10.00 -8.53 -1.17
CA LEU A 16 10.33 -9.19 -2.44
C LEU A 16 11.80 -9.65 -2.47
N CYS A 17 12.01 -10.93 -2.20
CA CYS A 17 13.33 -11.57 -2.17
C CYS A 17 14.00 -11.63 -3.56
N VAL A 18 14.91 -10.69 -3.85
CA VAL A 18 15.75 -10.73 -5.06
C VAL A 18 17.23 -11.02 -4.72
N GLY A 19 17.68 -12.24 -5.05
CA GLY A 19 19.01 -12.42 -5.63
C GLY A 19 20.26 -12.36 -4.73
N CYS A 20 20.18 -12.64 -3.42
CA CYS A 20 21.39 -12.79 -2.59
C CYS A 20 22.20 -14.07 -2.95
N GLY A 21 23.03 -13.96 -4.00
CA GLY A 21 24.24 -14.78 -4.16
C GLY A 21 24.35 -15.59 -5.46
N GLN A 22 25.23 -15.15 -6.36
CA GLN A 22 26.40 -15.94 -6.79
C GLN A 22 27.38 -15.11 -7.62
N GLN A 23 28.61 -14.95 -7.12
CA GLN A 23 29.78 -14.79 -7.99
C GLN A 23 30.89 -15.69 -7.44
N THR A 24 31.42 -16.57 -8.29
CA THR A 24 32.33 -17.66 -7.88
C THR A 24 33.79 -17.22 -7.87
N ASP A 25 34.55 -17.67 -6.87
CA ASP A 25 36.00 -17.51 -6.82
C ASP A 25 36.70 -18.03 -8.10
N GLY A 26 37.60 -17.20 -8.63
CA GLY A 26 38.32 -17.47 -9.89
C GLY A 26 39.67 -16.77 -9.93
N ALA A 27 40.59 -17.16 -9.05
CA ALA A 27 41.89 -16.50 -8.95
C ALA A 27 42.84 -16.87 -10.11
N ALA A 28 43.43 -15.88 -10.78
CA ALA A 28 44.90 -15.65 -10.79
C ALA A 28 45.39 -14.71 -11.91
N GLN A 29 46.51 -14.02 -11.63
CA GLN A 29 47.45 -13.37 -12.57
C GLN A 29 46.93 -12.22 -13.43
N GLY A 30 47.48 -11.03 -13.21
CA GLY A 30 47.37 -9.88 -14.12
C GLY A 30 48.66 -9.61 -14.90
N HIS A 31 48.57 -8.72 -15.88
CA HIS A 31 49.72 -7.99 -16.40
C HIS A 31 49.31 -6.54 -16.74
N GLU A 32 50.30 -5.70 -17.04
CA GLU A 32 50.22 -4.23 -16.99
C GLU A 32 50.30 -3.61 -18.40
N ILE A 33 49.81 -2.36 -18.55
CA ILE A 33 49.97 -1.43 -19.70
C ILE A 33 49.48 -1.89 -21.11
N SER A 34 49.17 -1.03 -22.10
CA SER A 34 49.27 0.44 -22.25
C SER A 34 48.14 1.04 -23.13
N GLU A 35 48.13 2.36 -23.29
CA GLU A 35 47.27 3.16 -24.20
C GLU A 35 47.63 3.02 -25.71
N ALA A 36 46.92 3.82 -26.54
CA ALA A 36 46.88 3.88 -28.02
C ALA A 36 45.93 2.86 -28.68
N ASP A 37 45.26 3.17 -29.80
CA ASP A 37 45.49 4.28 -30.75
C ASP A 37 44.20 5.03 -31.17
N VAL A 38 44.35 6.20 -31.81
CA VAL A 38 43.24 7.06 -32.27
C VAL A 38 43.17 7.11 -33.79
N SER A 39 41.96 7.00 -34.37
CA SER A 39 41.70 7.51 -35.72
C SER A 39 40.24 7.91 -35.93
N GLU A 40 40.00 9.21 -36.12
CA GLU A 40 38.71 9.77 -36.54
C GLU A 40 38.53 9.62 -38.06
N THR A 41 37.29 9.45 -38.53
CA THR A 41 36.83 10.00 -39.82
C THR A 41 35.35 10.36 -39.74
N GLU A 42 35.05 11.66 -39.68
CA GLU A 42 33.73 12.19 -40.04
C GLU A 42 33.50 12.09 -41.57
N ASN A 43 32.25 12.12 -42.03
CA ASN A 43 31.65 13.31 -42.68
C ASN A 43 30.24 13.04 -43.28
N ASP A 44 29.40 14.09 -43.35
CA ASP A 44 28.14 14.35 -44.10
C ASP A 44 27.52 13.27 -45.04
N GLY A 45 26.19 13.21 -45.27
CA GLY A 45 25.07 14.10 -44.90
C GLY A 45 23.99 14.16 -46.02
N ALA A 46 22.82 14.78 -45.74
CA ALA A 46 21.65 14.98 -46.64
C ALA A 46 20.83 13.71 -47.03
N GLU A 47 19.49 13.65 -47.03
CA GLU A 47 18.41 14.55 -47.56
C GLU A 47 18.37 14.57 -49.12
N ALA A 48 17.28 14.34 -49.85
CA ALA A 48 15.89 13.91 -49.53
C ALA A 48 15.18 13.39 -50.81
N ASP A 49 13.86 13.11 -50.75
CA ASP A 49 12.90 12.91 -51.87
C ASP A 49 13.08 11.66 -52.80
N GLY A 50 12.05 11.09 -53.46
CA GLY A 50 10.60 11.30 -53.39
C GLY A 50 9.79 10.54 -54.48
N GLU A 51 8.57 10.10 -54.14
CA GLU A 51 7.42 9.66 -54.99
C GLU A 51 7.47 8.43 -55.96
N GLY A 52 6.34 7.69 -55.99
CA GLY A 52 5.82 6.93 -57.15
C GLY A 52 6.18 5.43 -57.28
N GLY A 53 5.28 4.50 -57.65
CA GLY A 53 3.81 4.57 -57.75
C GLY A 53 3.16 3.65 -58.81
N LEU A 54 2.67 2.46 -58.40
CA LEU A 54 1.78 1.52 -59.17
C LEU A 54 2.42 0.90 -60.44
N SER A 55 2.05 -0.28 -60.99
CA SER A 55 0.82 -1.10 -60.94
C SER A 55 1.03 -2.51 -61.53
N GLY A 56 0.24 -3.51 -61.12
CA GLY A 56 -0.08 -4.76 -61.88
C GLY A 56 1.05 -5.79 -62.11
N GLY A 57 0.78 -7.08 -62.35
CA GLY A 57 -0.51 -7.80 -62.35
C GLY A 57 -0.39 -9.18 -63.04
N ASP A 58 -1.18 -10.16 -62.57
CA ASP A 58 -1.51 -11.47 -63.19
C ASP A 58 -0.40 -12.50 -63.52
N ALA A 59 -0.47 -13.69 -62.88
CA ALA A 59 -0.79 -14.99 -63.53
C ALA A 59 -0.16 -16.21 -62.83
N LEU A 60 -1.01 -17.11 -62.30
CA LEU A 60 -0.71 -18.54 -62.11
C LEU A 60 -1.06 -19.29 -63.42
N PRO A 61 -0.44 -20.44 -63.73
CA PRO A 61 -0.90 -21.73 -63.19
C PRO A 61 0.25 -22.64 -62.70
N ASP A 62 0.10 -23.87 -62.20
CA ASP A 62 -0.93 -24.65 -61.46
C ASP A 62 -0.56 -26.15 -61.65
N GLU A 63 -1.03 -27.04 -60.77
CA GLU A 63 -1.12 -28.52 -60.92
C GLU A 63 0.13 -29.47 -61.04
N ALA A 64 0.27 -30.27 -59.96
CA ALA A 64 0.17 -31.75 -59.92
C ALA A 64 1.40 -32.73 -60.03
N GLY A 65 1.53 -33.57 -58.97
CA GLY A 65 1.94 -35.00 -59.02
C GLY A 65 3.42 -35.36 -58.76
N GLY A 66 3.78 -36.41 -58.00
CA GLY A 66 2.97 -37.28 -57.13
C GLY A 66 3.61 -38.65 -56.74
N LEU A 67 3.53 -39.01 -55.45
CA LEU A 67 3.48 -40.36 -54.81
C LEU A 67 4.56 -41.44 -55.04
N SER A 68 5.10 -41.98 -53.93
CA SER A 68 5.15 -43.42 -53.51
C SER A 68 6.04 -43.57 -52.24
N ASP A 69 5.52 -44.00 -51.08
CA ASP A 69 5.38 -45.40 -50.56
C ASP A 69 6.69 -45.95 -49.95
N GLU A 70 6.80 -46.77 -48.89
CA GLU A 70 5.94 -47.44 -47.87
C GLU A 70 6.88 -47.69 -46.64
N ALA A 71 6.54 -48.06 -45.39
CA ALA A 71 5.34 -48.18 -44.53
C ALA A 71 5.86 -48.51 -43.09
N GLY A 72 5.13 -48.45 -41.96
CA GLY A 72 3.75 -48.01 -41.69
C GLY A 72 3.28 -48.45 -40.28
N ALA A 73 2.10 -47.96 -39.85
CA ALA A 73 1.20 -48.48 -38.79
C ALA A 73 1.70 -48.60 -37.32
N ALA A 74 0.90 -48.38 -36.26
CA ALA A 74 -0.39 -47.68 -36.04
C ALA A 74 -0.54 -47.53 -34.47
N GLU A 75 -1.55 -46.96 -33.81
CA GLU A 75 -2.98 -46.66 -34.10
C GLU A 75 -3.44 -45.39 -33.33
N THR A 76 -4.40 -44.63 -33.91
CA THR A 76 -5.56 -43.91 -33.27
C THR A 76 -5.37 -42.95 -32.06
N GLU A 77 -6.11 -41.84 -31.87
CA GLU A 77 -7.14 -41.08 -32.64
C GLU A 77 -7.32 -39.69 -31.98
N ALA A 78 -7.86 -38.70 -32.72
CA ALA A 78 -8.70 -37.54 -32.33
C ALA A 78 -8.65 -36.86 -30.92
N ASP A 79 -8.90 -35.55 -30.75
CA ASP A 79 -8.95 -34.37 -31.64
C ASP A 79 -8.95 -33.08 -30.74
N SER A 80 -8.96 -31.90 -31.34
CA SER A 80 -8.93 -30.56 -30.75
C SER A 80 -10.04 -30.20 -29.74
N ALA A 81 -9.68 -29.36 -28.76
CA ALA A 81 -10.58 -28.46 -28.02
C ALA A 81 -9.79 -27.28 -27.41
N ASP A 82 -10.44 -26.13 -27.24
CA ASP A 82 -9.86 -24.91 -26.67
C ASP A 82 -9.54 -25.01 -25.16
N VAL A 83 -8.61 -24.18 -24.69
CA VAL A 83 -8.35 -23.96 -23.25
C VAL A 83 -8.58 -22.48 -22.93
N GLN A 84 -9.71 -22.18 -22.28
CA GLN A 84 -9.86 -20.95 -21.50
C GLN A 84 -9.14 -21.13 -20.15
N PRO A 85 -8.63 -20.05 -19.52
CA PRO A 85 -8.02 -20.15 -18.20
C PRO A 85 -9.04 -20.59 -17.14
N ALA A 86 -8.61 -21.43 -16.20
CA ALA A 86 -9.43 -21.85 -15.08
C ALA A 86 -9.48 -20.75 -14.00
N ALA A 87 -10.59 -20.68 -13.27
CA ALA A 87 -10.65 -20.00 -11.98
C ALA A 87 -10.26 -21.03 -10.89
N ASP A 88 -9.29 -20.69 -10.04
CA ASP A 88 -8.80 -21.60 -8.99
C ASP A 88 -9.65 -21.56 -7.71
N ASP A 89 -9.81 -22.75 -7.12
CA ASP A 89 -10.85 -23.09 -6.15
C ASP A 89 -10.37 -22.99 -4.69
N TRP A 90 -10.72 -21.90 -4.00
CA TRP A 90 -10.44 -21.70 -2.57
C TRP A 90 -11.43 -22.45 -1.65
N ASN A 91 -11.51 -23.78 -1.78
CA ASN A 91 -12.33 -24.63 -0.92
C ASN A 91 -11.60 -25.89 -0.38
N ARG A 92 -10.85 -25.71 0.71
CA ARG A 92 -10.48 -26.84 1.58
C ARG A 92 -10.26 -26.45 3.05
N ALA A 93 -11.35 -26.34 3.79
CA ALA A 93 -11.29 -26.45 5.24
C ALA A 93 -10.88 -27.87 5.68
N GLY A 94 -10.09 -27.97 6.75
CA GLY A 94 -9.79 -29.23 7.45
C GLY A 94 -10.14 -29.08 8.93
N LEU A 95 -11.07 -29.89 9.42
CA LEU A 95 -11.59 -29.86 10.79
C LEU A 95 -10.89 -30.89 11.71
N ASP A 96 -11.23 -30.82 13.01
CA ASP A 96 -10.97 -31.78 14.09
C ASP A 96 -9.63 -31.59 14.85
N SER A 97 -9.55 -31.64 16.19
CA SER A 97 -10.57 -31.65 17.27
C SER A 97 -10.06 -30.86 18.50
N GLY A 98 -10.95 -30.29 19.31
CA GLY A 98 -10.58 -29.36 20.39
C GLY A 98 -10.63 -29.90 21.82
N GLU A 99 -10.32 -29.02 22.79
CA GLU A 99 -10.76 -29.11 24.19
C GLU A 99 -11.18 -27.71 24.70
N PRO A 100 -12.14 -27.58 25.65
CA PRO A 100 -12.77 -26.31 26.00
C PRO A 100 -12.18 -25.61 27.23
N SER A 101 -12.03 -24.29 27.18
CA SER A 101 -11.76 -23.42 28.35
C SER A 101 -12.18 -21.96 28.09
N PRO A 102 -12.45 -21.16 29.14
CA PRO A 102 -13.76 -20.52 29.16
C PRO A 102 -13.77 -19.00 29.39
N SER A 103 -14.36 -18.29 28.43
CA SER A 103 -15.28 -17.18 28.75
C SER A 103 -16.31 -17.05 27.64
N ALA A 104 -17.56 -17.41 27.91
CA ALA A 104 -18.66 -16.83 27.16
C ALA A 104 -18.72 -15.35 27.57
N LYS A 105 -18.15 -14.46 26.74
CA LYS A 105 -18.66 -13.09 26.68
C LYS A 105 -20.14 -13.23 26.31
N GLU A 106 -21.02 -12.49 26.98
CA GLU A 106 -22.39 -12.35 26.48
C GLU A 106 -22.31 -11.45 25.24
N GLU A 107 -22.18 -12.06 24.06
CA GLU A 107 -22.37 -11.40 22.77
C GLU A 107 -23.82 -10.91 22.68
N LYS A 108 -24.01 -9.68 23.14
CA LYS A 108 -25.21 -8.91 22.88
C LYS A 108 -25.23 -8.53 21.40
N GLY A 109 -25.78 -9.43 20.57
CA GLY A 109 -26.27 -9.04 19.25
C GLY A 109 -27.28 -7.90 19.36
N LEU A 110 -27.48 -7.19 18.25
CA LEU A 110 -28.13 -5.88 18.17
C LEU A 110 -29.45 -5.83 18.96
N GLU A 111 -29.66 -4.75 19.72
CA GLU A 111 -30.91 -4.56 20.47
C GLU A 111 -32.08 -4.36 19.49
N ILE A 112 -33.07 -5.27 19.54
CA ILE A 112 -34.21 -5.23 18.63
C ILE A 112 -35.09 -4.02 19.00
N PRO A 113 -35.39 -3.10 18.06
CA PRO A 113 -36.25 -1.95 18.33
C PRO A 113 -37.65 -2.35 18.81
N GLU A 114 -38.36 -1.46 19.50
CA GLU A 114 -39.77 -1.68 19.82
C GLU A 114 -40.56 -1.92 18.52
N ASN A 115 -41.33 -3.01 18.48
CA ASN A 115 -42.03 -3.55 17.30
C ASN A 115 -41.16 -3.88 16.06
N GLY A 116 -39.83 -3.75 16.14
CA GLY A 116 -38.90 -4.17 15.10
C GLY A 116 -38.74 -5.70 15.02
N ARG A 117 -37.89 -6.17 14.09
CA ARG A 117 -37.57 -7.60 13.94
C ARG A 117 -36.08 -7.81 13.68
N ARG A 118 -35.56 -8.99 14.06
CA ARG A 118 -34.28 -9.48 13.54
C ARG A 118 -34.44 -9.96 12.09
N LEU A 119 -33.36 -9.93 11.33
CA LEU A 119 -33.27 -10.54 10.00
C LEU A 119 -33.22 -12.07 10.08
N THR A 120 -33.49 -12.76 8.96
CA THR A 120 -33.24 -14.20 8.81
C THR A 120 -31.84 -14.49 8.26
N GLU A 121 -31.40 -15.75 8.31
CA GLU A 121 -30.10 -16.18 7.76
C GLU A 121 -29.99 -15.89 6.26
N GLU A 122 -31.09 -16.01 5.51
CA GLU A 122 -31.15 -15.66 4.08
C GLU A 122 -31.01 -14.15 3.84
N GLU A 123 -31.60 -13.31 4.70
CA GLU A 123 -31.48 -11.86 4.59
C GLU A 123 -30.05 -11.38 4.96
N LEU A 124 -29.41 -12.01 5.95
CA LEU A 124 -27.99 -11.76 6.27
C LEU A 124 -27.06 -12.17 5.13
N ALA A 125 -27.38 -13.25 4.40
CA ALA A 125 -26.68 -13.61 3.17
C ALA A 125 -26.86 -12.54 2.07
N GLU A 126 -28.08 -12.02 1.85
CA GLU A 126 -28.31 -10.91 0.90
C GLU A 126 -27.54 -9.62 1.24
N TYR A 127 -27.33 -9.31 2.53
CA TYR A 127 -26.49 -8.18 2.93
C TYR A 127 -24.99 -8.47 2.82
N THR A 128 -24.59 -9.73 3.01
CA THR A 128 -23.20 -10.20 2.78
C THR A 128 -22.80 -10.13 1.31
N GLU A 129 -23.65 -10.62 0.40
CA GLU A 129 -23.42 -10.50 -1.05
C GLU A 129 -23.43 -9.03 -1.51
N TRP A 130 -24.32 -8.22 -0.94
CA TRP A 130 -24.40 -6.79 -1.26
C TRP A 130 -23.17 -6.00 -0.81
N ILE A 131 -22.65 -6.24 0.39
CA ILE A 131 -21.49 -5.48 0.89
C ILE A 131 -20.18 -5.88 0.22
N GLN A 132 -20.02 -7.14 -0.20
CA GLN A 132 -18.83 -7.63 -0.91
C GLN A 132 -18.73 -7.14 -2.36
N ASP A 133 -19.77 -6.48 -2.90
CA ASP A 133 -19.71 -5.80 -4.20
C ASP A 133 -18.77 -4.57 -4.16
N PHE A 134 -18.00 -4.39 -5.23
CA PHE A 134 -16.99 -3.33 -5.35
C PHE A 134 -17.54 -1.90 -5.20
N SER A 135 -18.85 -1.69 -5.41
CA SER A 135 -19.48 -0.38 -5.23
C SER A 135 -19.95 -0.08 -3.80
N ASN A 136 -19.78 -1.02 -2.85
CA ASN A 136 -20.35 -0.95 -1.50
C ASN A 136 -19.31 -1.08 -0.36
N TYR A 137 -18.31 -1.97 -0.44
CA TYR A 137 -17.42 -2.27 0.71
C TYR A 137 -16.66 -1.04 1.26
N GLY A 138 -16.24 -0.12 0.38
CA GLY A 138 -15.45 1.06 0.76
C GLY A 138 -16.17 2.05 1.70
N PHE A 139 -17.50 1.98 1.81
CA PHE A 139 -18.27 2.80 2.75
C PHE A 139 -18.10 2.37 4.23
N LEU A 140 -17.52 1.19 4.50
CA LEU A 140 -17.28 0.67 5.85
C LEU A 140 -15.85 0.91 6.37
N LEU A 141 -14.96 1.46 5.53
CA LEU A 141 -13.54 1.66 5.81
C LEU A 141 -13.22 2.97 6.58
N SER A 142 -14.24 3.64 7.13
CA SER A 142 -14.13 4.82 8.01
C SER A 142 -15.35 4.87 8.95
N ASP A 143 -15.21 5.43 10.15
CA ASP A 143 -16.36 5.72 11.04
C ASP A 143 -17.00 7.06 10.62
N TRP A 144 -18.33 7.12 10.59
CA TRP A 144 -19.09 8.32 10.24
C TRP A 144 -20.55 8.23 10.69
N GLU A 145 -21.06 9.26 11.37
CA GLU A 145 -22.45 9.33 11.86
C GLU A 145 -23.42 9.80 10.76
N ASN A 146 -22.95 10.60 9.79
CA ASN A 146 -23.78 11.00 8.65
C ASN A 146 -22.99 11.18 7.33
N PRO A 147 -23.66 11.15 6.15
CA PRO A 147 -22.95 11.09 4.87
C PRO A 147 -21.99 12.23 4.52
N ALA A 148 -21.95 13.34 5.29
CA ALA A 148 -20.96 14.39 5.08
C ALA A 148 -19.57 14.05 5.68
N GLU A 149 -19.49 13.09 6.60
CA GLU A 149 -18.26 12.68 7.28
C GLU A 149 -17.50 11.55 6.55
N ILE A 150 -18.14 10.89 5.57
CA ILE A 150 -17.56 9.76 4.80
C ILE A 150 -16.19 10.13 4.22
N ASP A 151 -15.18 9.29 4.47
CA ASP A 151 -13.92 9.37 3.74
C ASP A 151 -14.09 8.83 2.31
N LEU A 152 -14.27 9.75 1.37
CA LEU A 152 -14.40 9.43 -0.04
C LEU A 152 -13.11 8.85 -0.64
N TYR A 153 -11.93 9.10 -0.05
CA TYR A 153 -10.70 8.46 -0.51
C TYR A 153 -10.75 6.95 -0.29
N GLN A 154 -11.29 6.48 0.84
CA GLN A 154 -11.49 5.05 1.10
C GLN A 154 -12.56 4.42 0.19
N VAL A 155 -13.66 5.13 -0.05
CA VAL A 155 -14.74 4.68 -0.95
C VAL A 155 -14.22 4.48 -2.38
N PHE A 156 -13.39 5.39 -2.88
CA PHE A 156 -12.96 5.42 -4.28
C PHE A 156 -11.52 4.94 -4.54
N TYR A 157 -10.80 4.41 -3.54
CA TYR A 157 -9.41 3.92 -3.70
C TYR A 157 -9.26 2.88 -4.84
N SER A 158 -10.03 1.79 -4.80
CA SER A 158 -10.17 0.83 -5.92
C SER A 158 -11.30 1.23 -6.89
N SER A 159 -11.53 2.54 -7.04
CA SER A 159 -12.50 3.16 -7.96
C SER A 159 -13.97 2.73 -7.84
N ALA A 160 -14.38 2.09 -6.74
CA ALA A 160 -15.76 1.69 -6.42
C ALA A 160 -16.53 0.96 -7.54
N GLY A 161 -15.82 0.23 -8.42
CA GLY A 161 -16.41 -0.41 -9.61
C GLY A 161 -16.87 0.53 -10.74
N VAL A 162 -16.63 1.84 -10.63
CA VAL A 162 -17.06 2.88 -11.60
C VAL A 162 -15.89 3.57 -12.33
N GLY A 163 -14.65 3.20 -12.03
CA GLY A 163 -13.45 3.75 -12.67
C GLY A 163 -13.14 3.18 -14.06
N ARG A 164 -12.19 3.84 -14.72
CA ARG A 164 -11.58 3.46 -16.00
C ARG A 164 -10.05 3.63 -15.91
N PRO A 165 -9.26 3.01 -16.80
CA PRO A 165 -7.85 3.37 -16.95
C PRO A 165 -7.71 4.86 -17.27
N GLY A 166 -6.76 5.53 -16.62
CA GLY A 166 -6.46 6.93 -16.93
C GLY A 166 -5.80 7.10 -18.30
N THR A 167 -6.19 8.16 -19.00
CA THR A 167 -5.64 8.54 -20.30
C THR A 167 -4.20 9.06 -20.18
N ASP A 168 -3.47 9.13 -21.30
CA ASP A 168 -2.12 9.69 -21.31
C ASP A 168 -2.10 11.17 -20.91
N GLU A 169 -3.16 11.94 -21.21
CA GLU A 169 -3.29 13.33 -20.77
C GLU A 169 -3.46 13.43 -19.25
N GLU A 170 -4.31 12.60 -18.65
CA GLU A 170 -4.49 12.52 -17.19
C GLU A 170 -3.21 12.04 -16.48
N LYS A 171 -2.48 11.07 -17.05
CA LYS A 171 -1.17 10.61 -16.53
C LYS A 171 -0.14 11.72 -16.54
N GLN A 172 0.03 12.41 -17.68
CA GLN A 172 0.99 13.51 -17.78
C GLN A 172 0.59 14.69 -16.87
N ALA A 173 -0.70 14.94 -16.66
CA ALA A 173 -1.18 15.93 -15.68
C ALA A 173 -0.87 15.50 -14.23
N HIS A 174 -1.01 14.22 -13.88
CA HIS A 174 -0.68 13.70 -12.55
C HIS A 174 0.82 13.79 -12.26
N LEU A 175 1.66 13.28 -13.17
CA LEU A 175 3.12 13.38 -13.08
C LEU A 175 3.60 14.84 -12.96
N ALA A 176 3.00 15.76 -13.72
CA ALA A 176 3.33 17.18 -13.66
C ALA A 176 2.82 17.89 -12.38
N ARG A 177 1.70 17.43 -11.78
CA ARG A 177 1.14 17.98 -10.54
C ARG A 177 1.98 17.60 -9.32
N TRP A 178 2.40 16.33 -9.24
CA TRP A 178 3.16 15.79 -8.11
C TRP A 178 4.68 15.79 -8.34
N ASN A 179 5.15 16.12 -9.55
CA ASN A 179 6.56 16.12 -9.94
C ASN A 179 7.19 14.71 -9.80
N TYR A 180 6.46 13.69 -10.24
CA TYR A 180 6.94 12.31 -10.32
C TYR A 180 7.64 12.05 -11.66
N ALA A 181 8.57 11.09 -11.67
CA ALA A 181 9.33 10.72 -12.88
C ALA A 181 8.55 9.76 -13.79
N GLU A 182 7.84 8.81 -13.18
CA GLU A 182 6.96 7.83 -13.81
C GLU A 182 5.80 7.48 -12.86
N ILE A 183 4.85 6.67 -13.35
CA ILE A 183 3.73 6.12 -12.57
C ILE A 183 4.23 4.80 -11.97
N GLU A 184 4.09 4.60 -10.66
CA GLU A 184 4.62 3.44 -9.94
C GLU A 184 3.58 2.33 -9.71
N THR A 185 2.27 2.67 -9.69
CA THR A 185 1.18 1.69 -9.48
C THR A 185 0.04 1.83 -10.51
N ASP A 186 -1.12 1.19 -10.29
CA ASP A 186 -2.23 1.24 -11.25
C ASP A 186 -2.88 2.63 -11.25
N PHE A 187 -2.77 3.33 -12.38
CA PHE A 187 -3.31 4.67 -12.55
C PHE A 187 -4.76 4.66 -13.03
N GLY A 188 -5.69 4.86 -12.08
CA GLY A 188 -7.12 4.95 -12.30
C GLY A 188 -7.59 6.38 -12.58
N ALA A 189 -8.72 6.48 -13.29
CA ALA A 189 -9.48 7.71 -13.44
C ALA A 189 -10.98 7.43 -13.29
N ILE A 190 -11.72 8.33 -12.66
CA ILE A 190 -13.16 8.24 -12.46
C ILE A 190 -13.80 9.55 -12.92
N ASP A 191 -14.66 9.50 -13.92
CA ASP A 191 -15.37 10.70 -14.40
C ASP A 191 -16.29 11.23 -13.28
N LYS A 192 -16.31 12.55 -13.04
CA LYS A 192 -17.08 13.15 -11.94
C LYS A 192 -18.57 12.83 -12.03
N VAL A 193 -19.12 12.67 -13.24
CA VAL A 193 -20.51 12.22 -13.45
C VAL A 193 -20.76 10.80 -12.92
N ALA A 194 -19.76 9.91 -12.91
CA ALA A 194 -19.87 8.56 -12.35
C ALA A 194 -19.77 8.58 -10.81
N VAL A 195 -18.88 9.42 -10.25
CA VAL A 195 -18.82 9.69 -8.80
C VAL A 195 -20.15 10.26 -8.29
N ASP A 196 -20.70 11.27 -8.98
CA ASP A 196 -21.99 11.88 -8.63
C ASP A 196 -23.16 10.88 -8.77
N ALA A 197 -23.14 10.00 -9.78
CA ALA A 197 -24.15 8.97 -9.95
C ALA A 197 -24.12 7.93 -8.82
N LEU A 198 -22.92 7.46 -8.45
CA LEU A 198 -22.74 6.50 -7.35
C LEU A 198 -23.20 7.10 -6.01
N LEU A 199 -22.74 8.31 -5.67
CA LEU A 199 -23.11 8.95 -4.41
C LEU A 199 -24.62 9.27 -4.33
N LEU A 200 -25.27 9.61 -5.44
CA LEU A 200 -26.73 9.79 -5.51
C LEU A 200 -27.51 8.47 -5.32
N GLU A 201 -26.96 7.34 -5.77
CA GLU A 201 -27.50 6.01 -5.45
C GLU A 201 -27.30 5.70 -3.96
N LYS A 202 -26.05 5.60 -3.51
CA LYS A 202 -25.63 5.00 -2.23
C LYS A 202 -25.91 5.87 -1.00
N VAL A 203 -25.87 7.20 -1.13
CA VAL A 203 -26.04 8.13 0.01
C VAL A 203 -26.98 9.31 -0.27
N GLY A 204 -27.46 9.48 -1.51
CA GLY A 204 -28.46 10.47 -1.89
C GLY A 204 -27.94 11.89 -2.13
N PHE A 205 -26.62 12.08 -2.27
CA PHE A 205 -25.97 13.37 -2.51
C PHE A 205 -25.01 13.31 -3.71
N THR A 206 -24.78 14.43 -4.39
CA THR A 206 -23.63 14.58 -5.28
C THR A 206 -22.35 14.86 -4.48
N TYR A 207 -21.19 14.69 -5.10
CA TYR A 207 -19.89 15.06 -4.53
C TYR A 207 -19.88 16.51 -4.03
N ASP A 208 -20.32 17.46 -4.87
CA ASP A 208 -20.38 18.88 -4.49
C ASP A 208 -21.41 19.12 -3.37
N GLY A 209 -22.45 18.28 -3.29
CA GLY A 209 -23.44 18.30 -2.22
C GLY A 209 -22.88 17.85 -0.88
N LEU A 210 -21.95 16.89 -0.86
CA LEU A 210 -21.21 16.46 0.33
C LEU A 210 -20.15 17.50 0.75
N VAL A 211 -19.38 18.02 -0.19
CA VAL A 211 -18.39 19.08 0.08
C VAL A 211 -19.07 20.34 0.61
N ALA A 212 -20.21 20.75 0.04
CA ALA A 212 -21.01 21.87 0.54
C ALA A 212 -21.67 21.62 1.92
N LYS A 213 -21.61 20.38 2.44
CA LYS A 213 -22.06 20.01 3.80
C LYS A 213 -20.93 19.93 4.82
N GLY A 214 -19.66 19.90 4.38
CA GLY A 214 -18.49 19.81 5.25
C GLY A 214 -17.51 18.68 4.92
N SER A 215 -17.82 17.79 3.96
CA SER A 215 -16.91 16.70 3.58
C SER A 215 -15.57 17.23 3.07
N ARG A 216 -14.48 16.57 3.49
CA ARG A 216 -13.10 16.77 2.99
C ARG A 216 -13.02 16.67 1.45
N GLY A 217 -13.87 15.83 0.86
CA GLY A 217 -13.85 15.53 -0.57
C GLY A 217 -12.55 14.84 -1.02
N MET A 218 -12.38 14.73 -2.34
CA MET A 218 -11.21 14.17 -3.02
C MET A 218 -10.49 15.25 -3.84
N LYS A 219 -10.33 16.45 -3.26
CA LYS A 219 -9.83 17.66 -3.93
C LYS A 219 -8.44 17.46 -4.58
N ASP A 220 -7.63 16.56 -4.02
CA ASP A 220 -6.25 16.34 -4.42
C ASP A 220 -6.16 15.34 -5.60
N TRP A 221 -7.17 14.48 -5.76
CA TRP A 221 -7.36 13.61 -6.92
C TRP A 221 -8.12 14.28 -8.07
N TYR A 222 -8.87 15.36 -7.83
CA TYR A 222 -9.69 16.01 -8.87
C TYR A 222 -8.88 16.85 -9.87
N TYR A 223 -9.13 16.65 -11.17
CA TYR A 223 -8.58 17.40 -12.31
C TYR A 223 -9.70 18.11 -13.06
N ALA A 224 -9.65 19.43 -13.11
CA ALA A 224 -10.72 20.27 -13.66
C ALA A 224 -10.69 20.37 -15.19
N GLU A 225 -9.56 20.01 -15.79
CA GLU A 225 -9.29 19.97 -17.22
C GLU A 225 -10.05 18.80 -17.91
N THR A 226 -10.22 17.69 -17.18
CA THR A 226 -10.80 16.43 -17.66
C THR A 226 -12.13 16.07 -16.98
N ASP A 227 -12.55 16.82 -15.96
CA ASP A 227 -13.73 16.56 -15.12
C ASP A 227 -13.70 15.15 -14.48
N SER A 228 -12.51 14.76 -14.01
CA SER A 228 -12.22 13.41 -13.49
C SER A 228 -11.40 13.44 -12.19
N PHE A 229 -11.53 12.38 -11.40
CA PHE A 229 -10.70 12.08 -10.24
C PHE A 229 -9.67 11.04 -10.63
N CYS A 230 -8.37 11.32 -10.49
CA CYS A 230 -7.30 10.43 -10.94
C CYS A 230 -6.28 10.16 -9.82
N SER A 231 -6.03 8.88 -9.56
CA SER A 231 -5.14 8.39 -8.50
C SER A 231 -4.23 7.28 -9.02
N GLU A 232 -3.07 7.16 -8.39
CA GLU A 232 -2.31 5.92 -8.33
C GLU A 232 -2.82 5.10 -7.14
N SER A 233 -3.19 3.84 -7.37
CA SER A 233 -3.76 2.95 -6.36
C SER A 233 -3.06 1.59 -6.38
N GLY A 234 -2.86 1.00 -5.20
CA GLY A 234 -2.47 -0.42 -5.05
C GLY A 234 -3.69 -1.35 -4.94
N ASP A 235 -3.44 -2.64 -4.78
CA ASP A 235 -4.45 -3.68 -4.53
C ASP A 235 -4.76 -3.87 -3.03
N THR A 236 -4.44 -2.87 -2.21
CA THR A 236 -4.30 -3.03 -0.74
C THR A 236 -5.57 -2.82 0.09
N ASN A 237 -6.56 -2.03 -0.35
CA ASN A 237 -7.66 -1.58 0.54
C ASN A 237 -8.89 -2.49 0.62
N TYR A 238 -8.90 -3.65 -0.04
CA TYR A 238 -10.05 -4.55 0.01
C TYR A 238 -10.19 -5.23 1.38
N CYS A 239 -11.37 -5.12 1.98
CA CYS A 239 -11.76 -5.79 3.23
C CYS A 239 -13.04 -6.60 3.01
N ARG A 240 -13.06 -7.86 3.44
CA ARG A 240 -14.14 -8.80 3.16
C ARG A 240 -15.16 -8.88 4.30
N PHE A 241 -16.20 -8.07 4.20
CA PHE A 241 -17.27 -8.02 5.20
C PHE A 241 -18.27 -9.18 5.10
N VAL A 242 -18.72 -9.70 6.25
CA VAL A 242 -19.79 -10.71 6.40
C VAL A 242 -20.84 -10.19 7.37
N CYS A 243 -22.11 -10.20 6.98
CA CYS A 243 -23.20 -9.74 7.84
C CYS A 243 -23.54 -10.82 8.87
N VAL A 244 -23.24 -10.56 10.15
CA VAL A 244 -23.41 -11.54 11.24
C VAL A 244 -24.68 -11.31 12.06
N ASP A 245 -25.21 -10.09 12.09
CA ASP A 245 -26.49 -9.76 12.70
C ASP A 245 -27.18 -8.60 11.98
N GLY A 246 -28.48 -8.43 12.18
CA GLY A 246 -29.24 -7.32 11.63
C GLY A 246 -30.64 -7.18 12.21
N VAL A 247 -31.08 -5.94 12.45
CA VAL A 247 -32.42 -5.60 12.96
C VAL A 247 -33.09 -4.51 12.12
N LEU A 248 -34.34 -4.75 11.76
CA LEU A 248 -35.20 -3.84 11.00
C LEU A 248 -36.15 -3.09 11.96
N ASN A 249 -36.35 -1.79 11.74
CA ASN A 249 -37.27 -0.95 12.51
C ASN A 249 -38.77 -1.29 12.28
N GLU A 250 -39.67 -0.76 13.12
CA GLU A 250 -41.13 -1.00 13.04
C GLU A 250 -41.72 -0.66 11.65
N ASP A 251 -41.32 0.47 11.07
CA ASP A 251 -41.82 0.94 9.77
C ASP A 251 -41.27 0.14 8.57
N GLY A 252 -40.23 -0.69 8.76
CA GLY A 252 -39.56 -1.42 7.68
C GLY A 252 -38.73 -0.54 6.74
N THR A 253 -38.32 0.65 7.19
CA THR A 253 -37.63 1.69 6.40
C THR A 253 -36.13 1.77 6.65
N VAL A 254 -35.65 1.33 7.82
CA VAL A 254 -34.24 1.35 8.20
C VAL A 254 -33.85 0.02 8.83
N VAL A 255 -32.73 -0.53 8.37
CA VAL A 255 -32.06 -1.69 8.97
C VAL A 255 -30.74 -1.25 9.59
N THR A 256 -30.47 -1.74 10.80
CA THR A 256 -29.15 -1.73 11.43
C THR A 256 -28.52 -3.10 11.22
N LEU A 257 -27.29 -3.15 10.72
CA LEU A 257 -26.56 -4.36 10.35
C LEU A 257 -25.26 -4.41 11.15
N GLN A 258 -24.85 -5.60 11.59
CA GLN A 258 -23.51 -5.84 12.13
C GLN A 258 -22.72 -6.66 11.11
N PHE A 259 -21.56 -6.14 10.73
CA PHE A 259 -20.61 -6.84 9.87
C PHE A 259 -19.34 -7.18 10.63
N ASP A 260 -18.87 -8.41 10.46
CA ASP A 260 -17.50 -8.81 10.78
C ASP A 260 -16.64 -8.64 9.51
N GLY A 261 -15.34 -8.35 9.68
CA GLY A 261 -14.39 -8.13 8.58
C GLY A 261 -12.96 -8.51 8.95
N ASP A 262 -11.99 -8.10 8.11
CA ASP A 262 -10.56 -8.37 8.31
C ASP A 262 -9.94 -7.43 9.37
N ASP A 263 -8.64 -7.57 9.68
CA ASP A 263 -7.94 -6.81 10.72
C ASP A 263 -8.09 -5.27 10.64
N TRP A 264 -8.37 -4.74 9.44
CA TRP A 264 -8.54 -3.32 9.17
C TRP A 264 -9.82 -2.78 9.80
N VAL A 265 -10.93 -3.52 9.67
CA VAL A 265 -12.26 -3.22 10.21
C VAL A 265 -12.89 -4.55 10.62
N ARG A 266 -12.55 -5.01 11.84
CA ARG A 266 -12.92 -6.34 12.33
C ARG A 266 -14.41 -6.46 12.64
N THR A 267 -15.02 -5.41 13.19
CA THR A 267 -16.47 -5.34 13.47
C THR A 267 -17.00 -3.93 13.29
N CYS A 268 -18.15 -3.78 12.62
CA CYS A 268 -18.83 -2.49 12.49
C CYS A 268 -20.37 -2.59 12.53
N GLU A 269 -21.02 -1.52 12.98
CA GLU A 269 -22.48 -1.31 12.91
C GLU A 269 -22.81 -0.33 11.78
N VAL A 270 -23.57 -0.79 10.78
CA VAL A 270 -23.98 0.01 9.62
C VAL A 270 -25.49 0.26 9.66
N LYS A 271 -25.90 1.52 9.48
CA LYS A 271 -27.34 1.88 9.34
C LYS A 271 -27.66 2.11 7.86
N VAL A 272 -28.69 1.44 7.36
CA VAL A 272 -29.08 1.46 5.94
C VAL A 272 -30.57 1.78 5.80
N SER A 273 -30.92 2.83 5.06
CA SER A 273 -32.29 3.04 4.57
C SER A 273 -32.59 2.05 3.45
N VAL A 274 -33.76 1.43 3.50
CA VAL A 274 -34.25 0.46 2.50
C VAL A 274 -35.49 0.97 1.76
N GLU A 275 -35.77 2.28 1.86
CA GLU A 275 -36.98 2.90 1.33
C GLU A 275 -37.14 2.69 -0.18
N SER A 276 -38.35 2.32 -0.61
CA SER A 276 -38.70 2.07 -2.02
C SER A 276 -37.82 1.01 -2.72
N GLY A 277 -37.11 0.16 -1.96
CA GLY A 277 -36.22 -0.87 -2.49
C GLY A 277 -34.81 -0.37 -2.84
N HIS A 278 -34.46 0.87 -2.50
CA HIS A 278 -33.10 1.38 -2.62
C HIS A 278 -32.36 1.23 -1.28
N ARG A 279 -31.22 0.55 -1.28
CA ARG A 279 -30.32 0.48 -0.11
C ARG A 279 -29.43 1.72 -0.09
N ARG A 280 -29.50 2.53 0.97
CA ARG A 280 -28.67 3.73 1.19
C ARG A 280 -27.99 3.72 2.54
N PHE A 281 -26.69 3.92 2.58
CA PHE A 281 -25.95 4.06 3.83
C PHE A 281 -26.34 5.37 4.55
N LEU A 282 -26.50 5.29 5.87
CA LEU A 282 -26.90 6.39 6.75
C LEU A 282 -25.81 6.71 7.79
N SER A 283 -25.17 5.68 8.34
CA SER A 283 -23.99 5.77 9.21
C SER A 283 -23.19 4.44 9.15
N ASN A 284 -21.91 4.48 9.52
CA ASN A 284 -21.08 3.31 9.81
C ASN A 284 -20.27 3.58 11.08
N HIS A 285 -20.20 2.61 12.01
CA HIS A 285 -19.40 2.74 13.23
C HIS A 285 -18.50 1.55 13.46
N ILE A 286 -17.21 1.77 13.66
CA ILE A 286 -16.17 0.74 13.77
C ILE A 286 -15.97 0.39 15.25
N ALA A 287 -16.58 -0.73 15.68
CA ALA A 287 -16.52 -1.19 17.06
C ALA A 287 -15.15 -1.80 17.40
N GLU A 288 -14.56 -2.56 16.48
CA GLU A 288 -13.18 -3.04 16.54
C GLU A 288 -12.55 -3.02 15.13
N GLY A 289 -11.31 -2.57 15.04
CA GLY A 289 -10.57 -2.45 13.79
C GLY A 289 -9.23 -1.77 14.03
N TRP A 290 -8.42 -1.70 12.97
CA TRP A 290 -7.21 -0.89 12.90
C TRP A 290 -7.54 0.57 12.55
N ILE A 291 -8.45 0.78 11.61
CA ILE A 291 -8.99 2.10 11.32
C ILE A 291 -10.12 2.37 12.33
N ARG A 292 -9.84 3.17 13.37
CA ARG A 292 -10.86 3.63 14.33
C ARG A 292 -11.23 5.10 14.17
N ASP A 293 -10.25 5.94 13.86
CA ASP A 293 -10.42 7.38 13.70
C ASP A 293 -9.60 7.82 12.47
N THR A 294 -10.24 8.44 11.47
CA THR A 294 -9.57 8.97 10.26
C THR A 294 -9.23 10.47 10.36
N GLU A 295 -9.16 11.03 11.58
CA GLU A 295 -8.73 12.41 11.79
C GLU A 295 -7.20 12.61 11.58
N THR A 296 -6.38 11.56 11.78
CA THR A 296 -4.89 11.61 11.70
C THR A 296 -4.29 11.69 10.30
N PHE A 297 -5.05 12.14 9.29
CA PHE A 297 -4.52 12.35 7.92
C PHE A 297 -4.78 13.75 7.32
N SER A 298 -5.10 14.77 8.12
CA SER A 298 -5.18 16.17 7.63
C SER A 298 -4.86 17.29 8.63
N GLU A 299 -4.74 17.01 9.93
CA GLU A 299 -4.25 18.02 10.89
C GLU A 299 -2.80 17.70 11.27
N THR A 300 -1.90 18.63 10.92
CA THR A 300 -0.52 18.64 11.43
C THR A 300 -0.58 18.62 12.95
N HIS A 301 -0.17 17.50 13.57
CA HIS A 301 -0.15 17.34 15.02
C HIS A 301 0.94 18.21 15.66
N THR A 302 0.66 19.51 15.72
CA THR A 302 1.21 20.44 16.71
C THR A 302 0.33 20.45 17.96
N GLU A 303 -0.19 19.28 18.35
CA GLU A 303 -0.38 19.01 19.77
C GLU A 303 1.01 19.08 20.44
N GLU A 304 1.08 19.59 21.65
CA GLU A 304 2.36 19.79 22.33
C GLU A 304 3.01 18.42 22.60
N ARG A 305 4.35 18.28 22.45
CA ARG A 305 5.12 17.04 22.74
C ARG A 305 5.10 16.63 24.24
N GLY A 306 4.08 17.02 25.01
CA GLY A 306 3.99 16.90 26.47
C GLY A 306 3.87 15.47 27.01
N ASP A 307 3.32 14.55 26.21
CA ASP A 307 3.25 13.11 26.53
C ASP A 307 4.37 12.29 25.87
N CYS A 308 5.28 12.92 25.11
CA CYS A 308 6.44 12.24 24.53
C CYS A 308 7.48 11.90 25.62
N LEU A 309 7.93 10.65 25.66
CA LEU A 309 8.93 10.14 26.61
C LEU A 309 10.37 10.53 26.23
N ILE A 310 10.58 11.13 25.05
CA ILE A 310 11.85 11.69 24.61
C ILE A 310 11.90 13.17 25.01
N GLU A 311 12.88 13.53 25.84
CA GLU A 311 13.06 14.90 26.35
C GLU A 311 13.09 15.94 25.23
N ALA A 312 12.23 16.96 25.30
CA ALA A 312 12.05 17.97 24.25
C ALA A 312 13.37 18.65 23.83
N SER A 313 14.33 18.79 24.76
CA SER A 313 15.65 19.35 24.49
C SER A 313 16.50 18.57 23.47
N VAL A 314 16.18 17.31 23.18
CA VAL A 314 16.83 16.51 22.12
C VAL A 314 16.53 17.17 20.77
N PHE A 315 15.24 17.37 20.45
CA PHE A 315 14.78 18.01 19.23
C PHE A 315 15.27 19.47 19.10
N GLU A 316 15.41 20.18 20.23
CA GLU A 316 15.95 21.55 20.24
C GLU A 316 17.47 21.64 19.97
N ASN A 317 18.23 20.57 20.17
CA ASN A 317 19.71 20.58 20.19
C ASN A 317 20.31 19.40 19.39
N LEU A 318 19.69 19.08 18.25
CA LEU A 318 20.09 17.95 17.41
C LEU A 318 21.56 18.00 16.99
N ASN A 319 22.26 16.89 17.19
CA ASN A 319 23.66 16.68 16.83
C ASN A 319 23.76 15.83 15.55
N MET A 320 24.39 16.39 14.52
CA MET A 320 24.72 15.72 13.25
C MET A 320 26.15 16.03 12.78
N ASP A 321 27.05 16.39 13.71
CA ASP A 321 28.43 16.83 13.40
C ASP A 321 29.37 15.67 12.97
N ALA A 322 28.91 14.42 13.02
CA ALA A 322 29.69 13.23 12.69
C ALA A 322 29.91 13.05 11.18
N ASP A 323 31.12 12.67 10.76
CA ASP A 323 31.44 12.46 9.34
C ASP A 323 31.00 11.06 8.86
N ALA A 324 29.73 10.98 8.47
CA ALA A 324 29.14 9.80 7.82
C ALA A 324 29.27 9.80 6.29
N SER A 325 30.03 10.74 5.69
CA SER A 325 30.10 10.91 4.23
C SER A 325 30.67 9.69 3.47
N ALA A 326 31.31 8.76 4.18
CA ALA A 326 31.81 7.49 3.65
C ALA A 326 30.74 6.37 3.53
N VAL A 327 29.54 6.55 4.11
CA VAL A 327 28.43 5.57 4.08
C VAL A 327 27.11 6.15 3.54
N GLU A 328 26.94 7.48 3.59
CA GLU A 328 25.77 8.15 3.01
C GLU A 328 25.55 7.78 1.53
N ASN A 329 24.29 7.47 1.18
CA ASN A 329 23.86 7.13 -0.18
C ASN A 329 24.64 5.96 -0.84
N THR A 330 25.30 5.11 -0.06
CA THR A 330 26.13 4.01 -0.59
C THR A 330 25.95 2.72 0.21
N TYR A 331 25.90 1.57 -0.49
CA TYR A 331 25.75 0.27 0.16
C TYR A 331 27.10 -0.22 0.70
N VAL A 332 27.47 0.29 1.88
CA VAL A 332 28.72 -0.06 2.59
C VAL A 332 28.42 -0.98 3.76
N LEU A 333 29.13 -2.12 3.85
CA LEU A 333 29.01 -3.05 4.97
C LEU A 333 30.09 -2.75 6.03
N GLY A 334 29.66 -2.58 7.29
CA GLY A 334 30.53 -2.44 8.45
C GLY A 334 30.85 -3.78 9.13
N ASP A 335 31.51 -3.72 10.28
CA ASP A 335 31.73 -4.90 11.12
C ASP A 335 30.46 -5.22 11.93
N TRP A 336 29.68 -6.19 11.44
CA TRP A 336 28.45 -6.65 12.09
C TRP A 336 28.68 -7.16 13.53
N GLY A 337 29.90 -7.59 13.88
CA GLY A 337 30.25 -7.98 15.25
C GLY A 337 30.28 -6.83 16.27
N LYS A 338 30.13 -5.58 15.81
CA LYS A 338 30.02 -4.38 16.66
C LYS A 338 28.58 -3.93 16.91
N ILE A 339 27.60 -4.49 16.19
CA ILE A 339 26.18 -4.15 16.32
C ILE A 339 25.59 -5.03 17.42
N THR A 340 25.39 -4.46 18.61
CA THR A 340 24.84 -5.15 19.79
C THR A 340 23.89 -4.22 20.55
N LYS A 341 23.04 -4.76 21.44
CA LYS A 341 22.17 -3.92 22.28
C LYS A 341 22.96 -2.89 23.10
N GLU A 342 24.16 -3.22 23.57
CA GLU A 342 25.05 -2.33 24.32
C GLU A 342 25.72 -1.27 23.43
N ALA A 343 25.82 -1.51 22.12
CA ALA A 343 26.32 -0.52 21.17
C ALA A 343 25.26 0.52 20.79
N LEU A 344 23.99 0.09 20.75
CA LEU A 344 22.83 0.93 20.38
C LEU A 344 22.18 1.66 21.56
N GLN A 345 22.64 1.51 22.80
CA GLN A 345 22.13 2.29 23.95
C GLN A 345 22.26 3.81 23.73
N GLY A 346 21.28 4.58 24.21
CA GLY A 346 21.21 6.05 24.06
C GLY A 346 20.17 6.48 23.02
N ILE A 347 20.27 7.74 22.59
CA ILE A 347 19.32 8.37 21.66
C ILE A 347 19.97 8.54 20.29
N TRP A 348 19.19 8.30 19.23
CA TRP A 348 19.63 8.38 17.84
C TRP A 348 18.59 9.14 17.00
N TYR A 349 19.06 9.92 16.04
CA TYR A 349 18.24 10.77 15.17
C TYR A 349 18.57 10.52 13.69
N TYR A 350 17.55 10.41 12.86
CA TYR A 350 17.65 10.41 11.40
C TYR A 350 16.62 11.38 10.79
N HIS A 351 17.02 12.04 9.71
CA HIS A 351 16.17 12.89 8.88
C HIS A 351 16.52 12.66 7.39
N PRO A 352 15.55 12.32 6.52
CA PRO A 352 15.80 12.12 5.10
C PRO A 352 16.24 13.43 4.42
N LYS A 353 17.44 13.45 3.80
CA LYS A 353 18.04 14.68 3.26
C LYS A 353 17.33 15.27 2.03
N ASP A 354 16.34 14.57 1.51
CA ASP A 354 15.47 14.95 0.41
C ASP A 354 14.15 15.59 0.86
N VAL A 355 13.62 15.31 2.06
CA VAL A 355 12.35 15.93 2.53
C VAL A 355 12.51 17.39 3.00
N GLY A 356 13.74 17.87 3.14
CA GLY A 356 14.07 19.29 3.29
C GLY A 356 14.26 19.74 4.73
N ASP A 357 13.23 20.39 5.29
CA ASP A 357 13.16 20.87 6.68
C ASP A 357 11.88 20.32 7.38
N SER A 358 11.35 19.16 6.95
CA SER A 358 10.05 18.64 7.41
C SER A 358 10.17 17.62 8.55
N GLU A 359 9.82 18.04 9.77
CA GLU A 359 9.82 17.19 10.99
C GLU A 359 8.87 15.97 10.91
N GLU A 360 8.01 15.88 9.89
CA GLU A 360 7.09 14.76 9.62
C GLU A 360 7.83 13.42 9.43
N TYR A 361 9.05 13.46 8.89
CA TYR A 361 9.87 12.28 8.61
C TYR A 361 11.07 12.14 9.57
N ASP A 362 11.08 12.89 10.67
CA ASP A 362 12.08 12.73 11.72
C ASP A 362 11.92 11.37 12.40
N VAL A 363 13.01 10.62 12.51
CA VAL A 363 13.05 9.36 13.25
C VAL A 363 13.95 9.52 14.47
N VAL A 364 13.38 9.45 15.67
CA VAL A 364 14.13 9.44 16.94
C VAL A 364 13.93 8.11 17.63
N LEU A 365 15.04 7.40 17.86
CA LEU A 365 15.08 6.10 18.52
C LEU A 365 15.85 6.22 19.83
N GLN A 366 15.18 6.00 20.96
CA GLN A 366 15.79 6.03 22.29
C GLN A 366 15.79 4.62 22.90
N PHE A 367 16.98 4.14 23.28
CA PHE A 367 17.18 2.81 23.85
C PHE A 367 17.79 2.89 25.27
N ASP A 368 17.06 2.36 26.26
CA ASP A 368 17.48 2.26 27.67
C ASP A 368 17.27 0.83 28.19
N GLY A 369 18.36 0.09 28.31
CA GLY A 369 18.34 -1.34 28.61
C GLY A 369 17.58 -2.13 27.54
N ASP A 370 16.50 -2.80 27.98
CA ASP A 370 15.60 -3.59 27.13
C ASP A 370 14.38 -2.80 26.63
N LYS A 371 14.31 -1.49 26.90
CA LYS A 371 13.24 -0.60 26.42
C LYS A 371 13.68 0.20 25.21
N ALA A 372 12.77 0.35 24.26
CA ALA A 372 12.82 1.33 23.18
C ALA A 372 11.69 2.36 23.36
N VAL A 373 11.95 3.60 22.92
CA VAL A 373 10.93 4.61 22.59
C VAL A 373 11.17 5.03 21.14
N VAL A 374 10.10 5.12 20.36
CA VAL A 374 10.15 5.44 18.92
C VAL A 374 9.31 6.69 18.68
N TYR A 375 9.92 7.73 18.12
CA TYR A 375 9.24 8.84 17.48
C TYR A 375 9.50 8.72 15.97
N TYR A 376 8.45 8.54 15.18
CA TYR A 376 8.46 8.47 13.73
C TYR A 376 7.05 8.86 13.22
N PRO A 377 6.77 10.16 13.02
CA PRO A 377 5.40 10.66 12.79
C PRO A 377 4.74 10.12 11.51
N ALA A 378 5.52 9.95 10.44
CA ALA A 378 5.04 9.40 9.16
C ALA A 378 4.50 7.95 9.22
N VAL A 379 4.65 7.26 10.35
CA VAL A 379 4.03 5.95 10.64
C VAL A 379 3.32 5.92 12.00
N GLU A 380 2.86 7.09 12.49
CA GLU A 380 2.05 7.30 13.70
C GLU A 380 2.70 6.89 15.05
N PHE A 381 4.04 6.83 15.12
CA PHE A 381 4.76 6.66 16.40
C PHE A 381 5.15 8.03 16.98
N TYR A 382 4.64 8.38 18.16
CA TYR A 382 4.87 9.71 18.78
C TYR A 382 5.74 9.68 20.05
N GLY A 383 6.36 8.53 20.36
CA GLY A 383 7.26 8.37 21.51
C GLY A 383 6.56 8.37 22.87
N ASP A 384 5.26 8.10 22.91
CA ASP A 384 4.38 8.10 24.09
C ASP A 384 4.49 6.83 24.95
N THR A 385 5.07 5.75 24.41
CA THR A 385 5.12 4.44 25.08
C THR A 385 6.48 3.72 24.97
N TYR A 386 6.64 2.67 25.78
CA TYR A 386 7.85 1.83 25.80
C TYR A 386 7.61 0.48 25.11
N TYR A 387 8.48 0.12 24.18
CA TYR A 387 8.49 -1.18 23.49
C TYR A 387 9.62 -2.09 23.96
N GLU A 388 9.43 -3.41 23.83
CA GLU A 388 10.52 -4.39 23.86
C GLU A 388 11.30 -4.32 22.54
N TRP A 389 12.62 -4.53 22.57
CA TRP A 389 13.45 -4.54 21.37
C TRP A 389 14.65 -5.48 21.50
N ASP A 390 15.24 -5.90 20.38
CA ASP A 390 16.45 -6.72 20.33
C ASP A 390 17.30 -6.44 19.08
N VAL A 391 18.51 -7.01 19.02
CA VAL A 391 19.38 -7.03 17.83
C VAL A 391 19.54 -8.48 17.36
N VAL A 392 18.82 -8.85 16.31
CA VAL A 392 18.79 -10.21 15.77
C VAL A 392 19.99 -10.43 14.84
N ASP A 393 20.95 -11.24 15.27
CA ASP A 393 22.09 -11.64 14.43
C ASP A 393 21.65 -12.56 13.27
N ARG A 394 21.74 -12.03 12.05
CA ARG A 394 21.46 -12.73 10.80
C ARG A 394 22.72 -13.04 9.98
N SER A 395 23.92 -12.76 10.52
CA SER A 395 25.21 -12.91 9.83
C SER A 395 25.46 -14.32 9.31
N SER A 396 25.01 -15.34 10.05
CA SER A 396 25.06 -16.76 9.67
C SER A 396 24.31 -17.10 8.37
N ARG A 397 23.40 -16.22 7.91
CA ARG A 397 22.66 -16.30 6.64
C ARG A 397 23.26 -15.42 5.55
N GLY A 398 24.38 -14.72 5.82
CA GLY A 398 24.97 -13.71 4.92
C GLY A 398 24.20 -12.38 4.91
N LEU A 399 23.39 -12.11 5.93
CA LEU A 399 22.53 -10.92 6.02
C LEU A 399 22.97 -10.04 7.19
N CYS A 400 22.80 -8.72 7.05
CA CYS A 400 23.05 -7.77 8.13
C CYS A 400 22.15 -8.01 9.35
N PRO A 401 22.61 -7.66 10.58
CA PRO A 401 21.79 -7.65 11.77
C PRO A 401 20.56 -6.76 11.65
N GLU A 402 19.54 -7.13 12.42
CA GLU A 402 18.22 -6.52 12.41
C GLU A 402 17.95 -5.94 13.79
N LEU A 403 17.78 -4.62 13.86
CA LEU A 403 17.23 -3.93 15.02
C LEU A 403 15.71 -4.09 14.96
N ALA A 404 15.17 -4.92 15.85
CA ALA A 404 13.76 -5.27 15.90
C ALA A 404 13.08 -4.60 17.09
N ILE A 405 12.00 -3.84 16.86
CA ILE A 405 11.19 -3.21 17.90
C ILE A 405 9.79 -3.83 17.89
N TYR A 406 9.42 -4.48 18.99
CA TYR A 406 8.25 -5.36 19.09
C TYR A 406 6.99 -4.61 19.55
N TRP A 407 6.49 -3.72 18.70
CA TRP A 407 5.36 -2.84 19.00
C TRP A 407 4.00 -3.58 19.08
N ARG A 408 3.84 -4.69 18.35
CA ARG A 408 2.75 -5.68 18.57
C ARG A 408 3.18 -6.86 19.46
N GLY A 409 4.32 -6.75 20.14
CA GLY A 409 4.96 -7.86 20.86
C GLY A 409 5.65 -8.88 19.96
N THR A 410 6.42 -9.78 20.57
CA THR A 410 7.41 -10.69 19.93
C THR A 410 6.84 -11.81 19.05
N LYS A 411 5.63 -11.66 18.49
CA LYS A 411 4.94 -12.66 17.67
C LYS A 411 4.15 -12.11 16.48
N GLU A 412 3.88 -10.81 16.45
CA GLU A 412 2.92 -10.20 15.50
C GLU A 412 3.59 -9.19 14.56
N GLY A 413 4.90 -9.34 14.36
CA GLY A 413 5.74 -8.50 13.53
C GLY A 413 6.46 -7.39 14.31
N GLU A 414 7.69 -7.13 13.91
CA GLU A 414 8.56 -6.08 14.40
C GLU A 414 8.58 -4.85 13.47
N LEU A 415 8.88 -3.67 14.03
CA LEU A 415 9.40 -2.55 13.27
C LEU A 415 10.92 -2.76 13.15
N ALA A 416 11.42 -2.96 11.92
CA ALA A 416 12.76 -3.46 11.65
C ALA A 416 13.67 -2.46 10.93
N TRP A 417 14.88 -2.28 11.45
CA TRP A 417 15.99 -1.62 10.76
C TRP A 417 17.13 -2.58 10.47
N TYR A 418 17.57 -2.64 9.21
CA TYR A 418 18.65 -3.51 8.75
C TYR A 418 19.99 -2.78 8.79
N ILE A 419 20.66 -2.84 9.93
CA ILE A 419 21.88 -2.06 10.22
C ILE A 419 23.05 -2.65 9.42
N LEU A 420 23.51 -1.90 8.41
CA LEU A 420 24.63 -2.28 7.58
C LEU A 420 25.97 -2.11 8.32
N GLY A 421 26.05 -1.17 9.27
CA GLY A 421 27.18 -0.99 10.17
C GLY A 421 26.97 0.07 11.25
N ILE A 422 27.94 0.13 12.18
CA ILE A 422 28.07 1.18 13.19
C ILE A 422 29.50 1.72 13.17
N SER A 423 29.64 3.02 13.39
CA SER A 423 30.93 3.73 13.50
C SER A 423 31.83 3.19 14.63
N GLU A 424 33.14 3.40 14.50
CA GLU A 424 34.12 3.03 15.55
C GLU A 424 33.92 3.85 16.82
N GLU A 425 33.57 5.13 16.69
CA GLU A 425 33.34 6.05 17.82
C GLU A 425 31.89 5.95 18.36
N ARG A 426 31.01 5.22 17.66
CA ARG A 426 29.58 5.04 17.94
C ARG A 426 28.78 6.35 17.93
N ASP A 427 29.26 7.33 17.17
CA ASP A 427 28.63 8.62 16.91
C ASP A 427 27.54 8.55 15.81
N TYR A 428 27.60 7.55 14.92
CA TYR A 428 26.50 7.17 14.04
C TYR A 428 26.40 5.66 13.78
N PHE A 429 25.21 5.18 13.38
CA PHE A 429 25.02 3.90 12.68
C PHE A 429 24.29 4.14 11.35
N TRP A 430 24.33 3.16 10.43
CA TRP A 430 23.68 3.29 9.13
C TRP A 430 22.96 2.03 8.67
N CYS A 431 21.86 2.27 7.95
CA CYS A 431 20.99 1.27 7.33
C CYS A 431 21.07 1.43 5.79
N ASN A 432 20.14 0.82 5.05
CA ASN A 432 20.09 0.96 3.59
C ASN A 432 19.53 2.33 3.17
N GLY A 433 20.40 3.34 3.09
CA GLY A 433 20.07 4.72 2.68
C GLY A 433 19.96 5.72 3.85
N GLU A 434 19.72 5.22 5.06
CA GLU A 434 19.53 6.02 6.27
C GLU A 434 20.80 6.08 7.13
N VAL A 435 21.04 7.20 7.82
CA VAL A 435 22.14 7.38 8.77
C VAL A 435 21.59 7.97 10.07
N PHE A 436 21.75 7.23 11.16
CA PHE A 436 21.27 7.59 12.49
C PHE A 436 22.41 8.15 13.34
N TYR A 437 22.33 9.43 13.68
CA TYR A 437 23.32 10.20 14.44
C TYR A 437 23.03 10.16 15.94
N LYS A 438 24.06 10.05 16.78
CA LYS A 438 23.91 9.99 18.24
C LYS A 438 23.70 11.37 18.86
N GLN A 439 22.71 11.44 19.74
CA GLN A 439 22.35 12.64 20.53
C GLN A 439 22.94 12.56 21.94
#